data_AF-A0A9E4ZU39-F1
#
_entry.id   AF-A0A9E4ZU39-F1
#
_cell.length_a   1.000
_cell.length_b   1.000
_cell.length_c   1.000
_cell.angle_alpha   90.00
_cell.angle_beta   90.00
_cell.angle_gamma   90.00
#
_symmetry.space_group_name_H-M   'P 1'
#
loop_
_entity.id
_entity.type
_entity.pdbx_description
1 polymer ?
#
loop_
_entity_poly.entity_id
_entity_poly.type
_entity_poly.pdbx_seq_one_letter_code
_entity_poly.pdbx_strand_id
1 'polypeptide(L)'
;MPEASLDSLQAMINEVAKQLGDVRERIKQLKEERRKLIEEVSAKRVEKKEKLDKIRELKEKLRKTSEERRKLIEEYKKLAEERKSKIEELKTLRELITEKNSILQSMSREARTPVSVLRGEIERLEWYLQTNTLTLEEENRVVQKIKKLKDLLEKAEKLRKERNEVLEFKALYSSLRIQVKDITSKLQSLREQIAKLTEIRDALRKQLEDAVNTYNNLKNTVQTLQKNIDEISKELENLNSKLVELRSKLNDLNRDLKKAKLSLILEEKKREILEKTQGKKRLGIDELKIIYGEPEDFMEEQ
;
A
#
# COMPACT_ATOMS: atom_id res chain seq x y z
N MET A 1 42.22 70.37 -22.37
CA MET A 1 41.18 69.78 -21.52
C MET A 1 41.39 68.26 -21.32
N PRO A 2 42.54 67.80 -20.79
CA PRO A 2 42.83 66.36 -20.72
C PRO A 2 42.44 65.75 -19.36
N GLU A 3 42.45 66.53 -18.28
CA GLU A 3 42.09 66.09 -16.92
C GLU A 3 40.63 65.64 -16.81
N ALA A 4 39.70 66.34 -17.49
CA ALA A 4 38.28 65.97 -17.51
C ALA A 4 38.03 64.60 -18.18
N SER A 5 38.91 64.16 -19.09
CA SER A 5 38.84 62.84 -19.72
C SER A 5 39.30 61.73 -18.76
N LEU A 6 40.32 61.99 -17.95
CA LEU A 6 40.79 61.06 -16.92
C LEU A 6 39.76 60.86 -15.80
N ASP A 7 39.16 61.93 -15.30
CA ASP A 7 38.13 61.85 -14.26
C ASP A 7 36.90 61.08 -14.75
N SER A 8 36.55 61.22 -16.03
CA SER A 8 35.47 60.45 -16.64
C SER A 8 35.77 58.94 -16.73
N LEU A 9 37.00 58.55 -17.10
CA LEU A 9 37.44 57.16 -17.15
C LEU A 9 37.52 56.56 -15.73
N GLN A 10 38.01 57.34 -14.76
CA GLN A 10 38.08 56.95 -13.35
C GLN A 10 36.67 56.72 -12.77
N ALA A 11 35.70 57.57 -13.14
CA ALA A 11 34.29 57.40 -12.76
C ALA A 11 33.68 56.13 -13.38
N MET A 12 33.92 55.87 -14.67
CA MET A 12 33.46 54.65 -15.34
C MET A 12 34.05 53.38 -14.72
N ILE A 13 35.34 53.40 -14.35
CA ILE A 13 36.00 52.27 -13.66
C ILE A 13 35.36 52.03 -12.30
N ASN A 14 35.09 53.09 -11.52
CA ASN A 14 34.44 52.97 -10.22
C ASN A 14 33.02 52.40 -10.35
N GLU A 15 32.28 52.78 -11.39
CA GLU A 15 30.95 52.25 -11.65
C GLU A 15 30.97 50.77 -12.06
N VAL A 16 31.87 50.38 -12.97
CA VAL A 16 32.06 48.98 -13.34
C VAL A 16 32.54 48.14 -12.15
N ALA A 17 33.40 48.68 -11.29
CA ALA A 17 33.85 48.02 -10.06
C ALA A 17 32.69 47.79 -9.07
N LYS A 18 31.78 48.76 -8.94
CA LYS A 18 30.58 48.64 -8.11
C LYS A 18 29.64 47.56 -8.65
N GLN A 19 29.34 47.57 -9.96
CA GLN A 19 28.56 46.52 -10.62
C GLN A 19 29.18 45.12 -10.44
N LEU A 20 30.52 45.03 -10.45
CA LEU A 20 31.26 43.80 -10.16
C LEU A 20 31.05 43.32 -8.71
N GLY A 21 31.02 44.24 -7.75
CA GLY A 21 30.68 43.96 -6.35
C GLY A 21 29.27 43.38 -6.24
N ASP A 22 28.28 44.08 -6.79
CA ASP A 22 26.87 43.69 -6.74
C ASP A 22 26.63 42.30 -7.37
N VAL A 23 27.25 42.03 -8.52
CA VAL A 23 27.15 40.72 -9.20
C VAL A 23 27.80 39.62 -8.37
N ARG A 24 28.94 39.87 -7.71
CA ARG A 24 29.60 38.88 -6.84
C ARG A 24 28.76 38.57 -5.61
N GLU A 25 28.17 39.58 -4.99
CA GLU A 25 27.27 39.38 -3.85
C GLU A 25 26.04 38.57 -4.26
N ARG A 26 25.43 38.88 -5.40
CA ARG A 26 24.28 38.12 -5.91
C ARG A 26 24.63 36.67 -6.21
N ILE A 27 25.80 36.40 -6.80
CA ILE A 27 26.30 35.04 -7.00
C ILE A 27 26.48 34.30 -5.68
N LYS A 28 27.00 34.98 -4.64
CA LYS A 28 27.19 34.39 -3.31
C LYS A 28 25.84 33.98 -2.71
N GLN A 29 24.84 34.87 -2.74
CA GLN A 29 23.48 34.61 -2.26
C GLN A 29 22.84 33.41 -2.99
N LEU A 30 22.86 33.43 -4.33
CA LEU A 30 22.27 32.34 -5.13
C LEU A 30 22.97 31.00 -4.92
N LYS A 31 24.30 30.97 -4.69
CA LYS A 31 25.02 29.74 -4.33
C LYS A 31 24.60 29.19 -2.96
N GLU A 32 24.26 30.07 -2.03
CA GLU A 32 23.81 29.70 -0.68
C GLU A 32 22.37 29.18 -0.71
N GLU A 33 21.48 29.87 -1.43
CA GLU A 33 20.11 29.41 -1.73
C GLU A 33 20.11 28.04 -2.43
N ARG A 34 20.93 27.87 -3.47
CA ARG A 34 21.09 26.60 -4.18
C ARG A 34 21.54 25.47 -3.25
N ARG A 35 22.48 25.74 -2.34
CA ARG A 35 22.94 24.73 -1.36
C ARG A 35 21.81 24.29 -0.44
N LYS A 36 21.05 25.24 0.12
CA LYS A 36 19.89 24.94 0.97
C LYS A 36 18.85 24.09 0.24
N LEU A 37 18.51 24.45 -1.01
CA LEU A 37 17.57 23.66 -1.81
C LEU A 37 18.08 22.24 -2.11
N ILE A 38 19.38 22.08 -2.37
CA ILE A 38 19.98 20.75 -2.58
C ILE A 38 19.86 19.89 -1.32
N GLU A 39 20.14 20.46 -0.15
CA GLU A 39 19.97 19.78 1.14
C GLU A 39 18.52 19.38 1.37
N GLU A 40 17.56 20.28 1.13
CA GLU A 40 16.13 19.99 1.22
C GLU A 40 15.70 18.87 0.26
N VAL A 41 16.16 18.90 -1.00
CA VAL A 41 15.89 17.84 -1.97
C VAL A 41 16.47 16.51 -1.50
N SER A 42 17.68 16.52 -0.94
CA SER A 42 18.30 15.30 -0.42
C SER A 42 17.49 14.69 0.72
N ALA A 43 17.04 15.52 1.67
CA ALA A 43 16.20 15.10 2.80
C ALA A 43 14.86 14.53 2.30
N LYS A 44 14.20 15.23 1.37
CA LYS A 44 12.92 14.78 0.78
C LYS A 44 13.06 13.50 -0.03
N ARG A 45 14.21 13.25 -0.67
CA ARG A 45 14.49 11.99 -1.36
C ARG A 45 14.63 10.82 -0.37
N VAL A 46 15.23 11.04 0.79
CA VAL A 46 15.31 10.03 1.86
C VAL A 46 13.91 9.72 2.39
N GLU A 47 13.13 10.74 2.78
CA GLU A 47 11.73 10.56 3.21
C GLU A 47 10.91 9.79 2.16
N LYS A 48 11.06 10.12 0.88
CA LYS A 48 10.37 9.44 -0.22
C LYS A 48 10.76 7.97 -0.31
N LYS A 49 12.03 7.61 -0.09
CA LYS A 49 12.49 6.22 -0.08
C LYS A 49 11.87 5.46 1.09
N GLU A 50 11.84 6.04 2.28
CA GLU A 50 11.19 5.43 3.44
C GLU A 50 9.69 5.19 3.20
N LYS A 51 8.98 6.15 2.59
CA LYS A 51 7.57 5.95 2.21
C LYS A 51 7.41 4.83 1.18
N LEU A 52 8.33 4.72 0.20
CA LEU A 52 8.29 3.65 -0.79
C LEU A 52 8.47 2.27 -0.14
N ASP A 53 9.40 2.14 0.81
CA ASP A 53 9.63 0.90 1.53
C ASP A 53 8.41 0.54 2.39
N LYS A 54 7.81 1.52 3.08
CA LYS A 54 6.56 1.32 3.81
C LYS A 54 5.39 0.89 2.91
N ILE A 55 5.28 1.46 1.71
CA ILE A 55 4.29 1.03 0.70
C ILE A 55 4.51 -0.44 0.31
N ARG A 56 5.75 -0.87 0.12
CA ARG A 56 6.08 -2.27 -0.21
C ARG A 56 5.68 -3.21 0.92
N GLU A 57 6.02 -2.87 2.16
CA GLU A 57 5.63 -3.65 3.35
C GLU A 57 4.10 -3.74 3.50
N LEU A 58 3.38 -2.63 3.33
CA LEU A 58 1.93 -2.60 3.41
C LEU A 58 1.28 -3.44 2.32
N LYS A 59 1.81 -3.42 1.09
CA LYS A 59 1.35 -4.28 -0.01
C LYS A 59 1.56 -5.76 0.30
N GLU A 60 2.71 -6.11 0.87
CA GLU A 60 2.99 -7.49 1.25
C GLU A 60 2.06 -7.98 2.37
N LYS A 61 1.87 -7.18 3.43
CA LYS A 61 0.92 -7.46 4.50
C LYS A 61 -0.50 -7.62 3.95
N LEU A 62 -0.94 -6.68 3.11
CA LEU A 62 -2.26 -6.72 2.48
C LEU A 62 -2.45 -7.99 1.62
N ARG A 63 -1.42 -8.41 0.89
CA ARG A 63 -1.44 -9.64 0.11
C ARG A 63 -1.62 -10.86 1.03
N LYS A 64 -0.80 -11.00 2.07
CA LYS A 64 -0.89 -12.10 3.05
C LYS A 64 -2.28 -12.16 3.71
N THR A 65 -2.78 -11.03 4.23
CA THR A 65 -4.11 -10.94 4.82
C THR A 65 -5.22 -11.28 3.83
N SER A 66 -5.09 -10.89 2.56
CA SER A 66 -6.07 -11.21 1.52
C SER A 66 -6.07 -12.69 1.15
N GLU A 67 -4.90 -13.33 1.11
CA GLU A 67 -4.75 -14.77 0.88
C GLU A 67 -5.33 -15.59 2.04
N GLU A 68 -5.02 -15.22 3.29
CA GLU A 68 -5.60 -15.85 4.50
C GLU A 68 -7.13 -15.72 4.51
N ARG A 69 -7.64 -14.50 4.27
CA ARG A 69 -9.09 -14.25 4.19
C ARG A 69 -9.74 -15.10 3.09
N ARG A 70 -9.08 -15.26 1.93
CA ARG A 70 -9.60 -16.08 0.83
C ARG A 70 -9.70 -17.56 1.24
N LYS A 71 -8.68 -18.11 1.90
CA LYS A 71 -8.70 -19.49 2.42
C LYS A 71 -9.86 -19.70 3.39
N LEU A 72 -10.04 -18.81 4.36
CA LEU A 72 -11.16 -18.90 5.31
C LEU A 72 -12.53 -18.79 4.63
N ILE A 73 -12.67 -17.97 3.59
CA ILE A 73 -13.91 -17.89 2.81
C ILE A 73 -14.18 -19.19 2.05
N GLU A 74 -13.15 -19.81 1.47
CA GLU A 74 -13.27 -21.11 0.79
C GLU A 74 -13.66 -22.21 1.78
N GLU A 75 -13.06 -22.26 2.97
CA GLU A 75 -13.44 -23.17 4.06
C GLU A 75 -14.89 -22.93 4.53
N TYR A 76 -15.28 -21.66 4.71
CA TYR A 76 -16.64 -21.29 5.08
C TYR A 76 -17.66 -21.79 4.05
N LYS A 77 -17.38 -21.66 2.75
CA LYS A 77 -18.26 -22.14 1.68
C LYS A 77 -18.43 -23.65 1.74
N LYS A 78 -17.34 -24.41 1.87
CA LYS A 78 -17.39 -25.87 1.99
C LYS A 78 -18.24 -26.31 3.19
N LEU A 79 -17.99 -25.73 4.37
CA LEU A 79 -18.77 -26.05 5.57
C LEU A 79 -20.24 -25.60 5.47
N ALA A 80 -20.53 -24.53 4.73
CA ALA A 80 -21.91 -24.08 4.50
C ALA A 80 -22.67 -25.06 3.59
N GLU A 81 -22.01 -25.60 2.57
CA GLU A 81 -22.56 -26.66 1.70
C GLU A 81 -22.77 -27.96 2.47
N GLU A 82 -21.78 -28.39 3.27
CA GLU A 82 -21.91 -29.54 4.17
C GLU A 82 -23.08 -29.36 5.15
N ARG A 83 -23.22 -28.18 5.77
CA ARG A 83 -24.36 -27.88 6.64
C ARG A 83 -25.68 -27.99 5.90
N LYS A 84 -25.76 -27.49 4.66
CA LYS A 84 -26.98 -27.53 3.86
C LYS A 84 -27.40 -28.96 3.55
N SER A 85 -26.46 -29.80 3.09
CA SER A 85 -26.72 -31.23 2.83
C SER A 85 -27.21 -31.97 4.08
N LYS A 86 -26.57 -31.78 5.24
CA LYS A 86 -27.01 -32.39 6.50
C LYS A 86 -28.37 -31.87 6.99
N ILE A 87 -28.70 -30.60 6.72
CA ILE A 87 -30.04 -30.09 7.02
C ILE A 87 -31.10 -30.74 6.13
N GLU A 88 -30.79 -31.02 4.87
CA GLU A 88 -31.67 -31.76 3.96
C GLU A 88 -31.85 -33.22 4.42
N GLU A 89 -30.77 -33.88 4.84
CA GLU A 89 -30.82 -35.21 5.49
C GLU A 89 -31.67 -35.20 6.77
N LEU A 90 -31.58 -34.17 7.63
CA LEU A 90 -32.45 -34.04 8.80
C LEU A 90 -33.93 -33.92 8.44
N LYS A 91 -34.25 -33.22 7.35
CA LYS A 91 -35.64 -33.05 6.91
C LYS A 91 -36.22 -34.39 6.45
N THR A 92 -35.50 -35.10 5.58
CA THR A 92 -35.92 -36.42 5.09
C THR A 92 -36.06 -37.43 6.23
N LEU A 93 -35.10 -37.48 7.16
CA LEU A 93 -35.20 -38.34 8.35
C LEU A 93 -36.39 -37.97 9.24
N ARG A 94 -36.68 -36.67 9.40
CA ARG A 94 -37.86 -36.23 10.17
C ARG A 94 -39.16 -36.70 9.50
N GLU A 95 -39.28 -36.55 8.19
CA GLU A 95 -40.44 -37.01 7.42
C GLU A 95 -40.65 -38.52 7.57
N LEU A 96 -39.59 -39.31 7.39
CA LEU A 96 -39.61 -40.77 7.59
C LEU A 96 -40.03 -41.15 9.02
N ILE A 97 -39.50 -40.46 10.04
CA ILE A 97 -39.90 -40.68 11.44
C ILE A 97 -41.39 -40.35 11.62
N THR A 98 -41.90 -39.27 11.03
CA THR A 98 -43.33 -38.92 11.15
C THR A 98 -44.24 -39.94 10.48
N GLU A 99 -43.88 -40.42 9.29
CA GLU A 99 -44.59 -41.48 8.58
C GLU A 99 -44.58 -42.80 9.36
N LYS A 100 -43.41 -43.25 9.82
CA LYS A 100 -43.31 -44.48 10.62
C LYS A 100 -44.07 -44.37 11.95
N ASN A 101 -44.10 -43.18 12.58
CA ASN A 101 -44.89 -42.98 13.80
C ASN A 101 -46.41 -43.04 13.55
N SER A 102 -46.91 -42.58 12.40
CA SER A 102 -48.33 -42.69 12.07
C SER A 102 -48.75 -44.15 11.85
N ILE A 103 -47.89 -44.93 11.18
CA ILE A 103 -48.06 -46.38 11.00
C ILE A 103 -47.98 -47.10 12.36
N LEU A 104 -47.03 -46.74 13.23
CA LEU A 104 -46.98 -47.29 14.58
C LEU A 104 -48.25 -46.97 15.38
N GLN A 105 -48.84 -45.80 15.20
CA GLN A 105 -50.07 -45.42 15.90
C GLN A 105 -51.26 -46.26 15.45
N SER A 106 -51.39 -46.58 14.15
CA SER A 106 -52.43 -47.49 13.67
C SER A 106 -52.19 -48.92 14.14
N MET A 107 -50.97 -49.44 13.99
CA MET A 107 -50.62 -50.80 14.44
C MET A 107 -50.75 -50.98 15.96
N SER A 108 -50.44 -49.95 16.75
CA SER A 108 -50.59 -49.99 18.22
C SER A 108 -52.05 -50.03 18.66
N ARG A 109 -53.00 -49.53 17.85
CA ARG A 109 -54.43 -49.67 18.15
C ARG A 109 -54.90 -51.11 17.95
N GLU A 110 -54.29 -51.84 17.02
CA GLU A 110 -54.62 -53.24 16.72
C GLU A 110 -53.96 -54.24 17.69
N ALA A 111 -52.71 -54.00 18.09
CA ALA A 111 -51.93 -54.93 18.92
C ALA A 111 -51.70 -54.36 20.34
N ARG A 112 -52.73 -54.40 21.18
CA ARG A 112 -52.70 -53.84 22.55
C ARG A 112 -52.09 -54.78 23.60
N THR A 113 -52.02 -56.07 23.30
CA THR A 113 -51.50 -57.12 24.19
C THR A 113 -49.97 -57.25 24.08
N PRO A 114 -49.23 -57.31 25.20
CA PRO A 114 -47.79 -57.52 25.17
C PRO A 114 -47.40 -58.89 24.58
N VAL A 115 -46.32 -58.91 23.79
CA VAL A 115 -45.74 -60.14 23.17
C VAL A 115 -45.49 -61.24 24.21
N SER A 116 -45.02 -60.88 25.41
CA SER A 116 -44.74 -61.83 26.51
C SER A 116 -46.00 -62.56 27.00
N VAL A 117 -47.12 -61.84 27.12
CA VAL A 117 -48.40 -62.39 27.59
C VAL A 117 -49.00 -63.32 26.53
N LEU A 118 -48.92 -62.94 25.26
CA LEU A 118 -49.40 -63.76 24.14
C LEU A 118 -48.59 -65.07 24.03
N ARG A 119 -47.26 -64.98 24.15
CA ARG A 119 -46.38 -66.17 24.10
C ARG A 119 -46.66 -67.14 25.25
N GLY A 120 -46.76 -66.63 26.49
CA GLY A 120 -47.07 -67.46 27.65
C GLY A 120 -48.46 -68.11 27.60
N GLU A 121 -49.46 -67.42 27.04
CA GLU A 121 -50.81 -68.00 26.90
C GLU A 121 -50.87 -69.06 25.78
N ILE A 122 -50.13 -68.89 24.69
CA ILE A 122 -49.98 -69.92 23.64
C ILE A 122 -49.31 -71.17 24.21
N GLU A 123 -48.18 -71.01 24.91
CA GLU A 123 -47.44 -72.13 25.52
C GLU A 123 -48.29 -72.92 26.52
N ARG A 124 -49.10 -72.23 27.34
CA ARG A 124 -50.05 -72.88 28.26
C ARG A 124 -51.12 -73.69 27.53
N LEU A 125 -51.71 -73.14 26.48
CA LEU A 125 -52.76 -73.81 25.70
C LEU A 125 -52.20 -74.98 24.88
N GLU A 126 -50.98 -74.86 24.37
CA GLU A 126 -50.26 -75.95 23.69
C GLU A 126 -49.90 -77.07 24.68
N TRP A 127 -49.45 -76.73 25.89
CA TRP A 127 -49.22 -77.71 26.96
C TRP A 127 -50.53 -78.39 27.39
N TYR A 128 -51.63 -77.63 27.52
CA TYR A 128 -52.95 -78.14 27.87
C TYR A 128 -53.51 -79.12 26.83
N LEU A 129 -53.23 -78.90 25.54
CA LEU A 129 -53.53 -79.84 24.44
C LEU A 129 -52.67 -81.11 24.52
N GLN A 130 -51.42 -81.01 24.98
CA GLN A 130 -50.51 -82.16 25.06
C GLN A 130 -50.79 -83.08 26.25
N THR A 131 -51.26 -82.53 27.38
CA THR A 131 -51.38 -83.28 28.65
C THR A 131 -52.80 -83.74 28.99
N ASN A 132 -53.84 -83.21 28.35
CA ASN A 132 -55.23 -83.57 28.64
C ASN A 132 -55.90 -84.33 27.48
N THR A 133 -56.75 -85.30 27.80
CA THR A 133 -57.63 -85.97 26.83
C THR A 133 -58.89 -85.13 26.62
N LEU A 134 -58.92 -84.36 25.53
CA LEU A 134 -60.01 -83.44 25.20
C LEU A 134 -60.98 -84.07 24.20
N THR A 135 -62.23 -83.59 24.18
CA THR A 135 -63.16 -83.92 23.10
C THR A 135 -62.80 -83.15 21.82
N LEU A 136 -63.17 -83.68 20.64
CA LEU A 136 -62.88 -83.05 19.34
C LEU A 136 -63.38 -81.59 19.26
N GLU A 137 -64.49 -81.25 19.91
CA GLU A 137 -65.01 -79.89 19.97
C GLU A 137 -64.15 -78.96 20.83
N GLU A 138 -63.66 -79.45 21.98
CA GLU A 138 -62.82 -78.68 22.89
C GLU A 138 -61.42 -78.48 22.32
N GLU A 139 -60.83 -79.49 21.68
CA GLU A 139 -59.58 -79.36 20.93
C GLU A 139 -59.72 -78.30 19.84
N ASN A 140 -60.79 -78.35 19.04
CA ASN A 140 -61.03 -77.35 18.00
C ASN A 140 -61.17 -75.92 18.56
N ARG A 141 -61.79 -75.75 19.74
CA ARG A 141 -61.88 -74.44 20.42
C ARG A 141 -60.51 -73.94 20.87
N VAL A 142 -59.70 -74.80 21.47
CA VAL A 142 -58.34 -74.45 21.93
C VAL A 142 -57.44 -74.13 20.73
N VAL A 143 -57.50 -74.92 19.66
CA VAL A 143 -56.76 -74.70 18.41
C VAL A 143 -57.15 -73.38 17.75
N GLN A 144 -58.44 -73.05 17.67
CA GLN A 144 -58.91 -71.75 17.16
C GLN A 144 -58.43 -70.58 18.03
N LYS A 145 -58.40 -70.76 19.36
CA LYS A 145 -57.90 -69.75 20.30
C LYS A 145 -56.39 -69.54 20.11
N ILE A 146 -55.62 -70.61 19.97
CA ILE A 146 -54.18 -70.57 19.65
C ILE A 146 -53.93 -69.85 18.33
N LYS A 147 -54.72 -70.14 17.28
CA LYS A 147 -54.60 -69.46 15.98
C LYS A 147 -54.77 -67.94 16.11
N LYS A 148 -55.83 -67.48 16.79
CA LYS A 148 -56.08 -66.06 17.06
C LYS A 148 -54.95 -65.41 17.87
N LEU A 149 -54.42 -66.13 18.87
CA LEU A 149 -53.29 -65.65 19.67
C LEU A 149 -52.00 -65.57 18.86
N LYS A 150 -51.75 -66.52 17.95
CA LYS A 150 -50.61 -66.50 17.02
C LYS A 150 -50.69 -65.33 16.04
N ASP A 151 -51.86 -65.04 15.48
CA ASP A 151 -52.07 -63.88 14.61
C ASP A 151 -51.82 -62.55 15.35
N LEU A 152 -52.28 -62.44 16.60
CA LEU A 152 -52.02 -61.29 17.46
C LEU A 152 -50.53 -61.18 17.85
N LEU A 153 -49.87 -62.31 18.09
CA LEU A 153 -48.44 -62.37 18.39
C LEU A 153 -47.62 -61.85 17.22
N GLU A 154 -47.92 -62.29 16.00
CA GLU A 154 -47.23 -61.83 14.78
C GLU A 154 -47.38 -60.31 14.58
N LYS A 155 -48.59 -59.76 14.79
CA LYS A 155 -48.82 -58.30 14.75
C LYS A 155 -48.04 -57.57 15.84
N ALA A 156 -48.00 -58.10 17.05
CA ALA A 156 -47.27 -57.50 18.16
C ALA A 156 -45.74 -57.55 17.96
N GLU A 157 -45.21 -58.62 17.34
CA GLU A 157 -43.80 -58.72 16.97
C GLU A 157 -43.43 -57.76 15.82
N LYS A 158 -44.28 -57.61 14.80
CA LYS A 158 -44.11 -56.59 13.74
C LYS A 158 -44.09 -55.17 14.33
N LEU A 159 -45.03 -54.86 15.24
CA LEU A 159 -45.08 -53.58 15.95
C LEU A 159 -43.78 -53.32 16.74
N ARG A 160 -43.24 -54.35 17.40
CA ARG A 160 -41.98 -54.23 18.16
C ARG A 160 -40.79 -53.91 17.24
N LYS A 161 -40.69 -54.58 16.08
CA LYS A 161 -39.61 -54.32 15.10
C LYS A 161 -39.66 -52.88 14.58
N GLU A 162 -40.83 -52.44 14.13
CA GLU A 162 -41.06 -51.08 13.65
C GLU A 162 -40.77 -50.02 14.72
N ARG A 163 -41.07 -50.33 15.99
CA ARG A 163 -40.74 -49.43 17.12
C ARG A 163 -39.23 -49.30 17.32
N ASN A 164 -38.47 -50.38 17.14
CA ASN A 164 -37.02 -50.36 17.22
C ASN A 164 -36.42 -49.56 16.05
N GLU A 165 -36.91 -49.75 14.82
CA GLU A 165 -36.48 -48.96 13.66
C GLU A 165 -36.69 -47.46 13.88
N VAL A 166 -37.84 -47.06 14.44
CA VAL A 166 -38.10 -45.66 14.78
C VAL A 166 -37.15 -45.13 15.86
N LEU A 167 -36.74 -45.96 16.82
CA LEU A 167 -35.74 -45.57 17.82
C LEU A 167 -34.37 -45.37 17.17
N GLU A 168 -33.97 -46.23 16.23
CA GLU A 168 -32.73 -46.07 15.45
C GLU A 168 -32.76 -44.79 14.62
N PHE A 169 -33.85 -44.51 13.89
CA PHE A 169 -34.00 -43.26 13.16
C PHE A 169 -33.95 -42.03 14.08
N LYS A 170 -34.55 -42.09 15.27
CA LYS A 170 -34.45 -41.01 16.26
C LYS A 170 -33.02 -40.81 16.76
N ALA A 171 -32.26 -41.88 16.96
CA ALA A 171 -30.85 -41.80 17.34
C ALA A 171 -30.02 -41.16 16.23
N LEU A 172 -30.19 -41.58 14.97
CA LEU A 172 -29.55 -41.00 13.80
C LEU A 172 -29.89 -39.51 13.63
N TYR A 173 -31.17 -39.16 13.78
CA TYR A 173 -31.63 -37.77 13.76
C TYR A 173 -30.95 -36.93 14.85
N SER A 174 -30.82 -37.47 16.07
CA SER A 174 -30.14 -36.80 17.17
C SER A 174 -28.64 -36.58 16.87
N SER A 175 -27.94 -37.61 16.39
CA SER A 175 -26.52 -37.48 16.03
C SER A 175 -26.30 -36.47 14.92
N LEU A 176 -27.14 -36.49 13.89
CA LEU A 176 -27.01 -35.57 12.75
C LEU A 176 -27.36 -34.13 13.15
N ARG A 177 -28.31 -33.95 14.07
CA ARG A 177 -28.63 -32.66 14.69
C ARG A 177 -27.44 -32.09 15.46
N ILE A 178 -26.71 -32.91 16.21
CA ILE A 178 -25.47 -32.50 16.91
C ILE A 178 -24.42 -32.06 15.88
N GLN A 179 -24.19 -32.85 14.83
CA GLN A 179 -23.24 -32.48 13.77
C GLN A 179 -23.60 -31.14 13.10
N VAL A 180 -24.89 -30.90 12.82
CA VAL A 180 -25.35 -29.61 12.27
C VAL A 180 -25.08 -28.47 13.24
N LYS A 181 -25.28 -28.68 14.55
CA LYS A 181 -24.97 -27.68 15.58
C LYS A 181 -23.46 -27.37 15.61
N ASP A 182 -22.61 -28.38 15.54
CA ASP A 182 -21.16 -28.23 15.53
C ASP A 182 -20.65 -27.53 14.28
N ILE A 183 -21.21 -27.84 13.11
CA ILE A 183 -20.87 -27.10 11.87
C ILE A 183 -21.36 -25.65 11.98
N THR A 184 -22.52 -25.41 12.60
CA THR A 184 -23.05 -24.05 12.79
C THR A 184 -22.14 -23.21 13.69
N SER A 185 -21.61 -23.78 14.78
CA SER A 185 -20.66 -23.08 15.65
C SER A 185 -19.33 -22.82 14.95
N LYS A 186 -18.80 -23.79 14.18
CA LYS A 186 -17.62 -23.59 13.34
C LYS A 186 -17.82 -22.47 12.31
N LEU A 187 -18.95 -22.45 11.61
CA LEU A 187 -19.30 -21.38 10.66
C LEU A 187 -19.38 -20.01 11.32
N GLN A 188 -19.90 -19.93 12.55
CA GLN A 188 -19.91 -18.67 13.31
C GLN A 188 -18.48 -18.20 13.63
N SER A 189 -17.62 -19.10 14.12
CA SER A 189 -16.23 -18.77 14.41
C SER A 189 -15.45 -18.31 13.16
N LEU A 190 -15.66 -18.98 12.02
CA LEU A 190 -15.07 -18.58 10.73
C LEU A 190 -15.60 -17.22 10.27
N ARG A 191 -16.90 -16.95 10.44
CA ARG A 191 -17.48 -15.64 10.11
C ARG A 191 -16.82 -14.52 10.93
N GLU A 192 -16.60 -14.74 12.22
CA GLU A 192 -15.92 -13.77 13.09
C GLU A 192 -14.47 -13.55 12.67
N GLN A 193 -13.73 -14.62 12.34
CA GLN A 193 -12.36 -14.51 11.82
C GLN A 193 -12.30 -13.76 10.48
N ILE A 194 -13.21 -14.07 9.54
CA ILE A 194 -13.32 -13.38 8.26
C ILE A 194 -13.65 -11.89 8.46
N ALA A 195 -14.53 -11.55 9.41
CA ALA A 195 -14.85 -10.17 9.74
C ALA A 195 -13.61 -9.42 10.23
N LYS A 196 -12.88 -9.97 11.20
CA LYS A 196 -11.62 -9.41 11.72
C LYS A 196 -10.58 -9.21 10.62
N LEU A 197 -10.36 -10.20 9.75
CA LEU A 197 -9.43 -10.06 8.62
C LEU A 197 -9.92 -9.03 7.59
N THR A 198 -11.23 -8.85 7.44
CA THR A 198 -11.79 -7.82 6.55
C THR A 198 -11.51 -6.42 7.10
N GLU A 199 -11.69 -6.20 8.40
CA GLU A 199 -11.36 -4.94 9.08
C GLU A 199 -9.86 -4.63 8.96
N ILE A 200 -8.99 -5.61 9.23
CA ILE A 200 -7.54 -5.46 9.09
C ILE A 200 -7.16 -5.12 7.64
N ARG A 201 -7.75 -5.82 6.67
CA ARG A 201 -7.53 -5.55 5.24
C ARG A 201 -7.92 -4.11 4.89
N ASP A 202 -9.05 -3.64 5.38
CA ASP A 202 -9.55 -2.30 5.06
C ASP A 202 -8.74 -1.20 5.73
N ALA A 203 -8.28 -1.42 6.96
CA ALA A 203 -7.31 -0.55 7.62
C ALA A 203 -5.98 -0.49 6.85
N LEU A 204 -5.44 -1.64 6.43
CA LEU A 204 -4.22 -1.71 5.62
C LEU A 204 -4.37 -1.02 4.27
N ARG A 205 -5.55 -1.13 3.62
CA ARG A 205 -5.85 -0.43 2.37
C ARG A 205 -5.84 1.08 2.55
N LYS A 206 -6.48 1.60 3.60
CA LYS A 206 -6.47 3.04 3.91
C LYS A 206 -5.05 3.54 4.19
N GLN A 207 -4.29 2.83 5.02
CA GLN A 207 -2.88 3.16 5.30
C GLN A 207 -2.02 3.15 4.03
N LEU A 208 -2.28 2.21 3.11
CA LEU A 208 -1.58 2.13 1.83
C LEU A 208 -1.93 3.32 0.93
N GLU A 209 -3.21 3.70 0.86
CA GLU A 209 -3.66 4.87 0.10
C GLU A 209 -3.03 6.15 0.63
N ASP A 210 -3.03 6.37 1.94
CA ASP A 210 -2.37 7.51 2.59
C ASP A 210 -0.86 7.54 2.32
N ALA A 211 -0.20 6.38 2.40
CA ALA A 211 1.22 6.26 2.10
C ALA A 211 1.53 6.56 0.62
N VAL A 212 0.68 6.11 -0.31
CA VAL A 212 0.81 6.41 -1.74
C VAL A 212 0.59 7.90 -2.03
N ASN A 213 -0.41 8.52 -1.40
CA ASN A 213 -0.68 9.94 -1.53
C ASN A 213 0.48 10.79 -1.03
N THR A 214 1.00 10.48 0.16
CA THR A 214 2.18 11.17 0.71
C THR A 214 3.43 10.96 -0.15
N TYR A 215 3.64 9.76 -0.69
CA TYR A 215 4.72 9.49 -1.65
C TYR A 215 4.59 10.32 -2.93
N ASN A 216 3.39 10.43 -3.49
CA ASN A 216 3.13 11.23 -4.70
C ASN A 216 3.34 12.72 -4.44
N ASN A 217 2.89 13.22 -3.28
CA ASN A 217 3.14 14.60 -2.87
C ASN A 217 4.65 14.87 -2.74
N LEU A 218 5.40 13.99 -2.06
CA LEU A 218 6.86 14.09 -1.96
C LEU A 218 7.55 14.00 -3.32
N LYS A 219 7.05 13.17 -4.24
CA LYS A 219 7.57 13.09 -5.61
C LYS A 219 7.40 14.44 -6.32
N ASN A 220 6.24 15.07 -6.19
CA ASN A 220 5.95 16.35 -6.82
C ASN A 220 6.80 17.48 -6.20
N THR A 221 6.93 17.53 -4.87
CA THR A 221 7.77 18.55 -4.21
C THR A 221 9.24 18.40 -4.57
N VAL A 222 9.77 17.17 -4.66
CA VAL A 222 11.14 16.94 -5.14
C VAL A 222 11.30 17.43 -6.58
N GLN A 223 10.30 17.23 -7.44
CA GLN A 223 10.35 17.72 -8.82
C GLN A 223 10.31 19.25 -8.90
N THR A 224 9.50 19.92 -8.08
CA THR A 224 9.44 21.39 -8.07
C THR A 224 10.73 21.99 -7.51
N LEU A 225 11.26 21.45 -6.42
CA LEU A 225 12.53 21.92 -5.86
C LEU A 225 13.70 21.70 -6.84
N GLN A 226 13.70 20.58 -7.58
CA GLN A 226 14.70 20.33 -8.62
C GLN A 226 14.63 21.39 -9.73
N LYS A 227 13.43 21.77 -10.18
CA LYS A 227 13.26 22.85 -11.16
C LYS A 227 13.81 24.17 -10.64
N ASN A 228 13.53 24.53 -9.39
CA ASN A 228 14.05 25.75 -8.76
C ASN A 228 15.59 25.74 -8.71
N ILE A 229 16.21 24.58 -8.41
CA ILE A 229 17.67 24.42 -8.46
C ILE A 229 18.21 24.63 -9.87
N ASP A 230 17.52 24.11 -10.89
CA ASP A 230 17.92 24.24 -12.28
C ASP A 230 17.80 25.70 -12.75
N GLU A 231 16.75 26.42 -12.32
CA GLU A 231 16.56 27.86 -12.56
C GLU A 231 17.68 28.70 -11.91
N ILE A 232 17.96 28.50 -10.63
CA ILE A 232 19.07 29.18 -9.95
C ILE A 232 20.42 28.86 -10.60
N SER A 233 20.59 27.62 -11.10
CA SER A 233 21.83 27.24 -11.79
C SER A 233 22.00 28.03 -13.10
N LYS A 234 20.93 28.23 -13.87
CA LYS A 234 20.94 29.09 -15.07
C LYS A 234 21.19 30.56 -14.74
N GLU A 235 20.58 31.08 -13.67
CA GLU A 235 20.85 32.45 -13.21
C GLU A 235 22.32 32.64 -12.82
N LEU A 236 22.91 31.65 -12.13
CA LEU A 236 24.32 31.66 -11.78
C LEU A 236 25.22 31.63 -13.02
N GLU A 237 24.90 30.84 -14.04
CA GLU A 237 25.62 30.83 -15.32
C GLU A 237 25.57 32.21 -15.99
N ASN A 238 24.39 32.83 -16.07
CA ASN A 238 24.19 34.16 -16.64
C ASN A 238 24.91 35.27 -15.85
N LEU A 239 24.96 35.18 -14.52
CA LEU A 239 25.70 36.13 -13.70
C LEU A 239 27.21 35.93 -13.83
N ASN A 240 27.67 34.69 -13.95
CA ASN A 240 29.08 34.40 -14.19
C ASN A 240 29.55 34.93 -15.56
N SER A 241 28.75 34.81 -16.61
CA SER A 241 29.08 35.40 -17.93
C SER A 241 29.15 36.92 -17.85
N LYS A 242 28.15 37.58 -17.24
CA LYS A 242 28.20 39.03 -16.96
C LYS A 242 29.42 39.44 -16.15
N LEU A 243 29.83 38.63 -15.18
CA LEU A 243 31.02 38.90 -14.38
C LEU A 243 32.28 38.85 -15.24
N VAL A 244 32.40 37.90 -16.17
CA VAL A 244 33.49 37.83 -17.15
C VAL A 244 33.51 39.07 -18.05
N GLU A 245 32.36 39.48 -18.58
CA GLU A 245 32.23 40.69 -19.41
C GLU A 245 32.57 41.98 -18.66
N LEU A 246 32.12 42.13 -17.41
CA LEU A 246 32.47 43.29 -16.58
C LEU A 246 33.97 43.32 -16.26
N ARG A 247 34.59 42.15 -16.05
CA ARG A 247 36.05 42.04 -15.88
C ARG A 247 36.81 42.45 -17.13
N SER A 248 36.37 42.04 -18.32
CA SER A 248 37.02 42.46 -19.57
C SER A 248 36.89 43.97 -19.76
N LYS A 249 35.68 44.53 -19.60
CA LYS A 249 35.44 45.98 -19.67
C LYS A 249 36.30 46.76 -18.67
N LEU A 250 36.43 46.27 -17.44
CA LEU A 250 37.28 46.90 -16.43
C LEU A 250 38.76 46.85 -16.82
N ASN A 251 39.23 45.75 -17.41
CA ASN A 251 40.59 45.64 -17.91
C ASN A 251 40.85 46.59 -19.09
N ASP A 252 39.90 46.71 -20.01
CA ASP A 252 39.99 47.61 -21.17
C ASP A 252 40.00 49.07 -20.71
N LEU A 253 39.06 49.49 -19.84
CA LEU A 253 39.05 50.84 -19.26
C LEU A 253 40.33 51.15 -18.47
N ASN A 254 40.90 50.17 -17.75
CA ASN A 254 42.19 50.36 -17.08
C ASN A 254 43.36 50.50 -18.07
N ARG A 255 43.32 49.83 -19.22
CA ARG A 255 44.31 50.01 -20.29
C ARG A 255 44.16 51.40 -20.91
N ASP A 256 42.95 51.84 -21.19
CA ASP A 256 42.66 53.17 -21.74
C ASP A 256 43.08 54.27 -20.77
N LEU A 257 42.83 54.08 -19.47
CA LEU A 257 43.27 55.00 -18.43
C LEU A 257 44.79 55.06 -18.32
N LYS A 258 45.50 53.93 -18.44
CA LYS A 258 46.96 53.91 -18.50
C LYS A 258 47.48 54.65 -19.74
N LYS A 259 46.90 54.40 -20.92
CA LYS A 259 47.22 55.12 -22.16
C LYS A 259 47.01 56.63 -22.02
N ALA A 260 45.87 57.05 -21.46
CA ALA A 260 45.53 58.45 -21.25
C ALA A 260 46.46 59.16 -20.24
N LYS A 261 46.88 58.48 -19.17
CA LYS A 261 47.89 59.01 -18.24
C LYS A 261 49.25 59.16 -18.91
N LEU A 262 49.66 58.17 -19.69
CA LEU A 262 50.93 58.21 -20.43
C LEU A 262 50.94 59.32 -21.48
N SER A 263 49.85 59.51 -22.23
CA SER A 263 49.75 60.60 -23.20
C SER A 263 49.83 61.98 -22.54
N LEU A 264 49.23 62.15 -21.36
CA LEU A 264 49.33 63.38 -20.56
C LEU A 264 50.78 63.65 -20.11
N ILE A 265 51.45 62.63 -19.57
CA ILE A 265 52.87 62.74 -19.15
C ILE A 265 53.77 63.04 -20.36
N LEU A 266 53.48 62.44 -21.52
CA LEU A 266 54.16 62.73 -22.77
C LEU A 266 53.91 64.16 -23.24
N GLU A 267 52.67 64.66 -23.19
CA GLU A 267 52.33 66.03 -23.54
C GLU A 267 52.98 67.06 -22.62
N GLU A 268 53.02 66.80 -21.31
CA GLU A 268 53.72 67.63 -20.33
C GLU A 268 55.23 67.65 -20.60
N LYS A 269 55.84 66.49 -20.82
CA LYS A 269 57.26 66.40 -21.20
C LYS A 269 57.54 67.07 -22.56
N LYS A 270 56.65 66.92 -23.55
CA LYS A 270 56.73 67.62 -24.84
C LYS A 270 56.69 69.14 -24.64
N ARG A 271 55.83 69.65 -23.75
CA ARG A 271 55.78 71.08 -23.42
C ARG A 271 57.04 71.57 -22.70
N GLU A 272 57.53 70.84 -21.70
CA GLU A 272 58.78 71.19 -21.02
C GLU A 272 59.98 71.22 -21.97
N ILE A 273 60.04 70.27 -22.92
CA ILE A 273 61.09 70.22 -23.94
C ILE A 273 60.93 71.39 -24.92
N LEU A 274 59.71 71.73 -25.35
CA LEU A 274 59.45 72.89 -26.22
C LEU A 274 59.81 74.23 -25.56
N GLU A 275 59.50 74.41 -24.28
CA GLU A 275 59.92 75.58 -23.50
C GLU A 275 61.45 75.67 -23.37
N LYS A 276 62.13 74.53 -23.16
CA LYS A 276 63.61 74.46 -23.18
C LYS A 276 64.20 74.75 -24.57
N THR A 277 63.46 74.48 -25.65
CA THR A 277 63.89 74.69 -27.04
C THR A 277 63.86 76.19 -27.41
N GLN A 278 62.95 76.98 -26.84
CA GLN A 278 62.92 78.44 -27.02
C GLN A 278 64.17 79.16 -26.43
N GLY A 279 64.89 78.50 -25.51
CA GLY A 279 66.12 79.01 -24.88
C GLY A 279 67.44 78.78 -25.63
N LYS A 280 67.43 78.25 -26.87
CA LYS A 280 68.64 77.91 -27.68
C LYS A 280 69.62 76.94 -26.99
N LYS A 281 69.16 75.73 -26.64
CA LYS A 281 70.05 74.57 -26.39
C LYS A 281 69.71 73.42 -27.34
N ARG A 282 70.72 72.64 -27.74
CA ARG A 282 70.59 71.47 -28.62
C ARG A 282 69.86 70.36 -27.88
N LEU A 283 68.84 69.79 -28.52
CA LEU A 283 68.06 68.65 -28.03
C LEU A 283 68.88 67.35 -28.10
N GLY A 284 68.81 66.51 -27.06
CA GLY A 284 69.36 65.15 -27.05
C GLY A 284 68.54 64.16 -27.89
N ILE A 285 69.13 63.02 -28.25
CA ILE A 285 68.46 61.94 -29.02
C ILE A 285 67.21 61.43 -28.30
N ASP A 286 67.28 61.31 -26.97
CA ASP A 286 66.15 60.89 -26.13
C ASP A 286 65.03 61.95 -26.07
N GLU A 287 65.37 63.24 -26.15
CA GLU A 287 64.41 64.34 -26.16
C GLU A 287 63.68 64.44 -27.51
N LEU A 288 64.37 64.14 -28.62
CA LEU A 288 63.76 63.98 -29.94
C LEU A 288 62.84 62.75 -30.01
N LYS A 289 63.24 61.62 -29.39
CA LYS A 289 62.42 60.41 -29.31
C LYS A 289 61.10 60.66 -28.56
N ILE A 290 61.12 61.48 -27.51
CA ILE A 290 59.92 61.88 -26.76
C ILE A 290 59.02 62.82 -27.57
N ILE A 291 59.57 63.74 -28.38
CA ILE A 291 58.78 64.65 -29.22
C ILE A 291 58.02 63.91 -30.33
N TYR A 292 58.67 62.94 -30.98
CA TYR A 292 58.13 62.25 -32.16
C TYR A 292 57.52 60.87 -31.89
N GLY A 293 57.74 60.27 -30.72
CA GLY A 293 57.14 58.98 -30.36
C GLY A 293 55.64 59.08 -30.10
N GLU A 294 54.91 58.04 -30.51
CA GLU A 294 53.50 57.86 -30.17
C GLU A 294 53.36 57.23 -28.77
N PRO A 295 52.22 57.43 -28.07
CA PRO A 295 52.01 56.85 -26.74
C PRO A 295 52.16 55.32 -26.70
N GLU A 296 51.98 54.64 -27.84
CA GLU A 296 52.07 53.18 -27.97
C GLU A 296 53.53 52.68 -27.97
N ASP A 297 54.49 53.47 -28.46
CA ASP A 297 55.93 53.12 -28.49
C ASP A 297 56.54 52.99 -27.08
N PHE A 298 55.89 53.57 -26.07
CA PHE A 298 56.32 53.53 -24.67
C PHE A 298 55.50 52.53 -23.83
N MET A 299 54.52 51.86 -24.42
CA MET A 299 53.68 50.86 -23.75
C MET A 299 54.30 49.45 -23.78
N GLU A 300 55.24 49.17 -24.69
CA GLU A 300 55.85 47.84 -24.87
C GLU A 300 57.14 47.61 -24.04
N GLU A 301 57.64 48.61 -23.33
CA GLU A 301 58.89 48.50 -22.54
C GLU A 301 58.68 48.12 -21.05
N GLN A 302 57.51 47.61 -20.62
CA GLN A 302 57.28 47.14 -19.23
C GLN A 302 56.54 45.81 -19.09
#